data_AF-A0A5D0QN49-F1
#
_entry.id   AF-A0A5D0QN49-F1
#
_cell.length_a   1.000
_cell.length_b   1.000
_cell.length_c   1.000
_cell.angle_alpha   90.00
_cell.angle_beta   90.00
_cell.angle_gamma   90.00
#
_symmetry.space_group_name_H-M   'P 1'
#
loop_
_entity.id
_entity.type
_entity.pdbx_description
1 polymer ?
#
loop_
_entity_poly.entity_id
_entity_poly.type
_entity_poly.pdbx_seq_one_letter_code
_entity_poly.pdbx_strand_id
1 'polypeptide(L)'
;MRKNLFVLASFVLVLVTVFSCDDDDNLNNGNDNQIVLTTENNLYEGDLYALYLEKEVSNTQNTIALLQDIIDAGQGTPEIELQLDEAEQQLEIQNSNLAIQMGVEAEYVLPPRVPRRPPNPPNPPSPCQGTCFPLDGGFNFITITPDIASVNIRFLDYNTEDEIETVMFNNFSPSENYNGVVSIQPGSLNKFTGQVIIIVERENVNGATASYSLNARFY
;
A
#
# COMPACT_ATOMS: atom_id res chain seq x y z
N MET A 1 61.22 73.12 -2.64
CA MET A 1 61.93 72.19 -1.74
C MET A 1 60.93 71.52 -0.81
N ARG A 2 61.15 70.22 -0.52
CA ARG A 2 60.29 69.28 0.23
C ARG A 2 59.12 68.69 -0.57
N LYS A 3 58.78 67.41 -0.47
CA LYS A 3 59.47 66.15 -0.13
C LYS A 3 58.38 65.07 -0.33
N ASN A 4 58.79 63.94 -0.87
CA ASN A 4 58.09 62.67 -1.13
C ASN A 4 56.89 62.33 -0.21
N LEU A 5 55.86 61.68 -0.77
CA LEU A 5 55.11 60.63 -0.08
C LEU A 5 54.45 59.71 -1.14
N PHE A 6 55.06 58.56 -1.38
CA PHE A 6 54.57 57.21 -1.02
C PHE A 6 53.43 56.67 -1.91
N VAL A 7 53.83 55.71 -2.74
CA VAL A 7 53.01 54.63 -3.28
C VAL A 7 52.28 53.93 -2.13
N LEU A 8 50.96 53.81 -2.20
CA LEU A 8 50.25 52.74 -1.52
C LEU A 8 49.25 52.11 -2.49
N ALA A 9 49.50 50.84 -2.77
CA ALA A 9 48.71 49.99 -3.64
C ALA A 9 47.27 49.89 -3.14
N SER A 10 46.34 49.93 -4.09
CA SER A 10 44.94 49.55 -3.93
C SER A 10 44.84 48.11 -3.42
N PHE A 11 44.75 47.95 -2.11
CA PHE A 11 44.17 46.76 -1.49
C PHE A 11 42.68 47.05 -1.28
N VAL A 12 41.88 46.74 -2.30
CA VAL A 12 40.43 46.62 -2.15
C VAL A 12 40.19 45.35 -1.35
N LEU A 13 40.17 45.47 -0.03
CA LEU A 13 39.70 44.45 0.88
C LEU A 13 38.17 44.44 0.77
N VAL A 14 37.62 43.53 -0.02
CA VAL A 14 36.18 43.25 -0.02
C VAL A 14 35.87 42.60 1.33
N LEU A 15 35.42 43.43 2.28
CA LEU A 15 34.75 42.99 3.50
C LEU A 15 33.45 42.28 3.07
N VAL A 16 33.52 40.95 2.96
CA VAL A 16 32.33 40.10 2.99
C VAL A 16 31.82 40.13 4.43
N THR A 17 30.99 41.12 4.74
CA THR A 17 30.11 41.06 5.90
C THR A 17 29.08 39.97 5.61
N VAL A 18 29.38 38.76 6.05
CA VAL A 18 28.36 37.76 6.37
C VAL A 18 27.47 38.39 7.43
N PHE A 19 26.27 38.82 7.00
CA PHE A 19 25.19 39.08 7.94
C PHE A 19 24.87 37.75 8.61
N SER A 20 25.42 37.57 9.81
CA SER A 20 24.89 36.65 10.79
C SER A 20 23.54 37.20 11.21
N CYS A 21 22.45 36.72 10.57
CA CYS A 21 21.15 36.72 11.22
C CYS A 21 21.21 35.61 12.27
N ASP A 22 21.77 35.96 13.42
CA ASP A 22 21.50 35.29 14.67
C ASP A 22 20.34 36.08 15.29
N ASP A 23 19.15 35.86 14.73
CA ASP A 23 17.91 36.13 15.44
C ASP A 23 17.25 34.77 15.64
N ASP A 24 17.49 34.33 16.87
CA ASP A 24 16.91 33.26 17.65
C ASP A 24 15.38 33.45 17.78
N ASP A 25 14.70 33.56 16.64
CA ASP A 25 13.26 33.41 16.58
C ASP A 25 12.96 31.92 16.67
N ASN A 26 12.78 31.57 17.94
CA ASN A 26 12.07 30.46 18.53
C ASN A 26 10.74 30.15 17.80
N LEU A 27 10.81 29.80 16.52
CA LEU A 27 9.80 29.07 15.78
C LEU A 27 9.95 27.61 16.13
N ASN A 28 9.81 27.34 17.43
CA ASN A 28 9.15 26.15 17.91
C ASN A 28 7.67 26.27 17.48
N ASN A 29 7.43 26.32 16.17
CA ASN A 29 6.17 25.89 15.59
C ASN A 29 6.17 24.37 15.77
N GLY A 30 5.89 23.97 17.01
CA GLY A 30 5.37 22.66 17.34
C GLY A 30 4.03 22.50 16.64
N ASN A 31 4.09 22.27 15.34
CA ASN A 31 3.21 21.37 14.64
C ASN A 31 4.13 20.31 14.06
N ASP A 32 4.62 19.44 14.93
CA ASP A 32 4.75 18.03 14.55
C ASP A 32 3.35 17.64 14.06
N ASN A 33 3.11 17.76 12.75
CA ASN A 33 2.02 17.06 12.08
C ASN A 33 2.39 15.58 12.09
N GLN A 34 2.53 15.00 13.28
CA GLN A 34 2.82 13.61 13.47
C GLN A 34 1.68 12.84 12.82
N ILE A 35 1.98 12.08 11.77
CA ILE A 35 1.00 11.24 11.10
C ILE A 35 0.51 10.24 12.14
N VAL A 36 -0.75 10.37 12.55
CA VAL A 36 -1.41 9.40 13.44
C VAL A 36 -2.25 8.49 12.55
N LEU A 37 -1.72 7.32 12.24
CA LEU A 37 -2.47 6.24 11.64
C LEU A 37 -3.54 5.75 12.62
N THR A 38 -4.68 5.38 12.07
CA THR A 38 -5.84 4.79 12.75
C THR A 38 -6.43 3.76 11.80
N THR A 39 -7.27 2.85 12.31
CA THR A 39 -7.99 1.91 11.45
C THR A 39 -8.90 2.57 10.42
N GLU A 40 -9.33 3.81 10.66
CA GLU A 40 -10.31 4.51 9.83
C GLU A 40 -9.64 5.38 8.76
N ASN A 41 -8.42 5.84 9.01
CA ASN A 41 -7.71 6.74 8.11
C ASN A 41 -6.60 6.06 7.32
N ASN A 42 -6.41 4.74 7.43
CA ASN A 42 -5.29 4.02 6.84
C ASN A 42 -5.75 2.76 6.10
N LEU A 43 -5.33 2.61 4.85
CA LEU A 43 -5.44 1.40 4.05
C LEU A 43 -4.07 0.74 3.94
N TYR A 44 -3.92 -0.47 4.48
CA TYR A 44 -2.66 -1.21 4.36
C TYR A 44 -2.66 -2.09 3.11
N GLU A 45 -1.61 -2.00 2.30
CA GLU A 45 -1.46 -2.82 1.09
C GLU A 45 -1.40 -4.32 1.40
N GLY A 46 -0.73 -4.72 2.47
CA GLY A 46 -0.65 -6.14 2.81
C GLY A 46 -2.02 -6.75 3.17
N ASP A 47 -2.95 -5.95 3.71
CA ASP A 47 -4.33 -6.39 3.94
C ASP A 47 -5.04 -6.63 2.60
N LEU A 48 -4.79 -5.79 1.59
CA LEU A 48 -5.31 -5.98 0.23
C LEU A 48 -4.77 -7.28 -0.39
N TYR A 49 -3.47 -7.55 -0.22
CA TYR A 49 -2.85 -8.77 -0.72
C TYR A 49 -3.38 -10.02 -0.02
N ALA A 50 -3.55 -9.97 1.31
CA ALA A 50 -4.14 -11.05 2.07
C ALA A 50 -5.59 -11.35 1.63
N LEU A 51 -6.42 -10.32 1.44
CA LEU A 51 -7.79 -10.47 0.92
C LEU A 51 -7.81 -11.10 -0.48
N TYR A 52 -6.89 -10.69 -1.35
CA TYR A 52 -6.71 -11.32 -2.66
C TYR A 52 -6.37 -12.80 -2.53
N LEU A 53 -5.35 -13.15 -1.73
CA LEU A 53 -4.92 -14.54 -1.54
C LEU A 53 -6.02 -15.42 -0.95
N GLU A 54 -6.80 -14.92 0.02
CA GLU A 54 -7.91 -15.66 0.61
C GLU A 54 -9.00 -16.01 -0.41
N LYS A 55 -9.31 -15.07 -1.30
CA LYS A 55 -10.26 -15.31 -2.40
C LYS A 55 -9.71 -16.33 -3.38
N GLU A 56 -8.44 -16.22 -3.74
CA GLU A 56 -7.80 -17.15 -4.65
C GLU A 56 -7.72 -18.57 -4.05
N VAL A 57 -7.41 -18.70 -2.76
CA VAL A 57 -7.48 -19.97 -2.03
C VAL A 57 -8.89 -20.55 -2.10
N SER A 58 -9.92 -19.75 -1.82
CA SER A 58 -11.31 -20.21 -1.87
C SER A 58 -11.73 -20.63 -3.28
N ASN A 59 -11.34 -19.87 -4.31
CA ASN A 59 -11.61 -20.21 -5.70
C ASN A 59 -10.93 -21.53 -6.10
N THR A 60 -9.65 -21.69 -5.78
CA THR A 60 -8.90 -22.92 -6.08
C THR A 60 -9.50 -24.12 -5.36
N GLN A 61 -9.90 -23.99 -4.09
CA GLN A 61 -10.59 -25.06 -3.35
C GLN A 61 -11.90 -25.48 -4.02
N ASN A 62 -12.68 -24.52 -4.51
CA ASN A 62 -13.92 -24.83 -5.26
C ASN A 62 -13.61 -25.54 -6.59
N THR A 63 -12.54 -25.14 -7.29
CA THR A 63 -12.08 -25.82 -8.52
C THR A 63 -11.66 -27.25 -8.23
N ILE A 64 -10.87 -27.49 -7.18
CA ILE A 64 -10.46 -28.83 -6.74
C ILE A 64 -11.69 -29.71 -6.46
N ALA A 65 -12.65 -29.19 -5.68
CA ALA A 65 -13.88 -29.92 -5.37
C ALA A 65 -14.68 -30.29 -6.64
N LEU A 66 -14.81 -29.35 -7.59
CA LEU A 66 -15.48 -29.60 -8.86
C LEU A 66 -14.77 -30.68 -9.70
N LEU A 67 -13.44 -30.61 -9.79
CA LEU A 67 -12.65 -31.60 -10.55
C LEU A 67 -12.74 -32.99 -9.91
N GLN A 68 -12.67 -33.07 -8.59
CA GLN A 68 -12.86 -34.31 -7.83
C GLN A 68 -14.26 -34.90 -8.06
N ASP A 69 -15.32 -34.08 -8.02
CA ASP A 69 -16.69 -34.52 -8.31
C ASP A 69 -16.83 -35.13 -9.72
N ILE A 70 -16.14 -34.57 -10.72
CA ILE A 70 -16.14 -35.09 -12.10
C ILE A 70 -15.42 -36.45 -12.18
N ILE A 71 -14.30 -36.59 -11.48
CA ILE A 71 -13.55 -37.85 -11.40
C ILE A 71 -14.39 -38.93 -10.71
N ASP A 72 -14.99 -38.60 -9.57
CA ASP A 72 -15.83 -39.50 -8.77
C ASP A 72 -17.11 -39.93 -9.51
N ALA A 73 -17.63 -39.08 -10.40
CA ALA A 73 -18.72 -39.41 -11.32
C ALA A 73 -18.31 -40.35 -12.48
N GLY A 74 -17.06 -40.79 -12.53
CA GLY A 74 -16.52 -41.66 -13.58
C GLY A 74 -16.26 -40.95 -14.91
N GLN A 75 -16.21 -39.61 -14.90
CA GLN A 75 -15.92 -38.78 -16.06
C GLN A 75 -14.47 -38.27 -16.08
N GLY A 76 -13.62 -38.80 -15.19
CA GLY A 76 -12.20 -38.51 -15.15
C GLY A 76 -11.51 -38.82 -16.48
N THR A 77 -10.66 -37.90 -16.92
CA THR A 77 -9.75 -38.06 -18.04
C THR A 77 -8.35 -37.67 -17.57
N PRO A 78 -7.27 -38.12 -18.25
CA PRO A 78 -5.91 -37.69 -17.90
C PRO A 78 -5.72 -36.17 -17.86
N GLU A 79 -6.49 -35.43 -18.66
CA GLU A 79 -6.50 -33.96 -18.65
C GLU A 79 -7.14 -33.39 -17.38
N ILE A 80 -8.24 -33.97 -16.90
CA ILE A 80 -8.91 -33.56 -15.66
C ILE A 80 -8.04 -33.89 -14.44
N GLU A 81 -7.36 -35.04 -14.45
CA GLU A 81 -6.40 -35.42 -13.41
C GLU A 81 -5.21 -34.44 -13.37
N LEU A 82 -4.69 -34.04 -14.54
CA LEU A 82 -3.64 -33.01 -14.61
C LEU A 82 -4.12 -31.66 -14.07
N GLN A 83 -5.33 -31.22 -14.42
CA GLN A 83 -5.91 -29.97 -13.90
C GLN A 83 -6.10 -30.02 -12.39
N LEU A 84 -6.43 -31.18 -11.83
CA LEU A 84 -6.52 -31.36 -10.38
C LEU A 84 -5.15 -31.21 -9.72
N ASP A 85 -4.13 -31.90 -10.24
CA ASP A 85 -2.74 -31.80 -9.73
C ASP A 85 -2.22 -30.36 -9.79
N GLU A 86 -2.50 -29.64 -10.88
CA GLU A 86 -2.13 -28.22 -11.04
C GLU A 86 -2.86 -27.33 -10.03
N ALA A 87 -4.16 -27.55 -9.81
CA ALA A 87 -4.95 -26.80 -8.84
C ALA A 87 -4.48 -27.07 -7.40
N GLU A 88 -4.12 -28.30 -7.05
CA GLU A 88 -3.57 -28.65 -5.73
C GLU A 88 -2.21 -28.00 -5.48
N GLN A 89 -1.31 -28.01 -6.47
CA GLN A 89 -0.03 -27.29 -6.38
C GLN A 89 -0.23 -25.78 -6.23
N GLN A 90 -1.15 -25.21 -6.99
CA GLN A 90 -1.49 -23.79 -6.89
C GLN A 90 -2.05 -23.44 -5.51
N LEU A 91 -2.87 -24.31 -4.92
CA LEU A 91 -3.40 -24.14 -3.57
C LEU A 91 -2.29 -24.13 -2.52
N GLU A 92 -1.29 -25.01 -2.64
CA GLU A 92 -0.12 -25.02 -1.74
C GLU A 92 0.66 -23.71 -1.83
N ILE A 93 0.93 -23.22 -3.04
CA ILE A 93 1.62 -21.95 -3.29
C ILE A 93 0.83 -20.78 -2.67
N GLN A 94 -0.48 -20.71 -2.92
CA GLN A 94 -1.35 -19.64 -2.38
C GLN A 94 -1.37 -19.65 -0.85
N ASN A 95 -1.49 -20.82 -0.22
CA ASN A 95 -1.45 -20.93 1.25
C ASN A 95 -0.09 -20.55 1.83
N SER A 96 1.01 -20.93 1.16
CA SER A 96 2.36 -20.53 1.55
C SER A 96 2.52 -19.01 1.50
N ASN A 97 2.10 -18.38 0.41
CA ASN A 97 2.14 -16.92 0.26
C ASN A 97 1.27 -16.21 1.31
N LEU A 98 0.09 -16.75 1.63
CA LEU A 98 -0.78 -16.19 2.66
C LEU A 98 -0.15 -16.29 4.05
N ALA A 99 0.47 -17.43 4.37
CA ALA A 99 1.19 -17.61 5.63
C ALA A 99 2.39 -16.64 5.76
N ILE A 100 3.14 -16.43 4.67
CA ILE A 100 4.22 -15.44 4.62
C ILE A 100 3.66 -14.03 4.88
N GLN A 101 2.58 -13.65 4.19
CA GLN A 101 1.94 -12.35 4.36
C GLN A 101 1.46 -12.12 5.81
N MET A 102 0.81 -13.12 6.41
CA MET A 102 0.41 -13.07 7.83
C MET A 102 1.62 -12.96 8.78
N GLY A 103 2.75 -13.57 8.42
CA GLY A 103 4.01 -13.44 9.16
C GLY A 103 4.57 -12.01 9.12
N VAL A 104 4.58 -11.39 7.94
CA VAL A 104 4.96 -9.99 7.73
C VAL A 104 4.07 -9.06 8.55
N GLU A 105 2.75 -9.28 8.53
CA GLU A 105 1.79 -8.50 9.33
C GLU A 105 2.03 -8.61 10.84
N ALA A 106 2.45 -9.78 11.32
CA ALA A 106 2.78 -10.00 12.72
C ALA A 106 4.10 -9.33 13.14
N GLU A 107 5.04 -9.14 12.22
CA GLU A 107 6.30 -8.43 12.46
C GLU A 107 6.09 -6.91 12.47
N TYR A 108 5.40 -6.38 11.45
CA TYR A 108 5.20 -4.95 11.27
C TYR A 108 3.91 -4.44 11.89
N VAL A 109 3.53 -4.97 13.07
CA VAL A 109 2.32 -4.60 13.82
C VAL A 109 2.12 -3.10 13.73
N LEU A 110 1.12 -2.66 12.97
CA LEU A 110 0.74 -1.26 12.88
C LEU A 110 -0.17 -0.95 14.07
N PRO A 111 0.27 -0.28 15.14
CA PRO A 111 -0.67 0.35 16.05
C PRO A 111 -1.24 1.62 15.42
N PRO A 112 -2.52 1.96 15.63
CA PRO A 112 -3.59 1.13 16.12
C PRO A 112 -4.27 0.41 14.94
N ARG A 113 -3.92 -0.86 14.72
CA ARG A 113 -4.80 -1.82 14.05
C ARG A 113 -5.64 -2.50 15.12
N VAL A 114 -6.95 -2.47 14.93
CA VAL A 114 -7.79 -3.55 15.45
C VAL A 114 -7.49 -4.74 14.52
N PRO A 115 -7.04 -5.91 15.04
CA PRO A 115 -6.91 -7.11 14.20
C PRO A 115 -8.22 -7.30 13.45
N ARG A 116 -8.14 -7.46 12.11
CA ARG A 116 -9.26 -7.66 11.16
C ARG A 116 -10.60 -7.52 11.86
N ARG A 117 -11.08 -6.29 12.07
CA ARG A 117 -12.34 -6.08 12.76
C ARG A 117 -13.38 -6.90 11.98
N PRO A 118 -14.22 -7.74 12.63
CA PRO A 118 -15.45 -8.15 11.99
C PRO A 118 -16.09 -6.87 11.48
N PRO A 119 -16.57 -6.83 10.22
CA PRO A 119 -17.11 -5.61 9.64
C PRO A 119 -18.06 -4.98 10.66
N ASN A 120 -17.92 -3.67 10.89
CA ASN A 120 -18.95 -2.95 11.63
C ASN A 120 -20.30 -3.33 11.00
N PRO A 121 -21.37 -3.52 11.79
CA PRO A 121 -22.67 -3.90 11.26
C PRO A 121 -23.01 -2.94 10.11
N PRO A 122 -23.27 -3.46 8.89
CA PRO A 122 -23.28 -2.65 7.70
C PRO A 122 -24.36 -1.57 7.81
N ASN A 123 -24.02 -0.35 7.38
CA ASN A 123 -25.04 0.57 6.89
C ASN A 123 -25.85 -0.17 5.80
N PRO A 124 -27.18 0.04 5.71
CA PRO A 124 -28.06 -0.75 4.86
C PRO A 124 -27.51 -0.83 3.42
N PRO A 125 -27.36 -2.02 2.83
CA PRO A 125 -26.56 -2.20 1.64
C PRO A 125 -27.27 -1.68 0.39
N SER A 126 -26.57 -0.84 -0.37
CA SER A 126 -26.61 -1.03 -1.83
C SER A 126 -25.76 -2.28 -2.13
N PRO A 127 -26.25 -3.24 -2.92
CA PRO A 127 -25.54 -4.50 -3.14
C PRO A 127 -24.18 -4.24 -3.80
N CYS A 128 -23.10 -4.76 -3.20
CA CYS A 128 -21.86 -5.07 -3.93
C CYS A 128 -22.24 -5.99 -5.10
N GLN A 129 -21.84 -5.65 -6.32
CA GLN A 129 -22.05 -6.52 -7.47
C GLN A 129 -20.90 -7.54 -7.52
N GLY A 130 -21.23 -8.84 -7.48
CA GLY A 130 -20.25 -9.93 -7.51
C GLY A 130 -19.46 -10.10 -6.20
N THR A 131 -18.33 -10.81 -6.27
CA THR A 131 -17.44 -11.06 -5.13
C THR A 131 -16.60 -9.81 -4.84
N CYS A 132 -17.04 -9.03 -3.84
CA CYS A 132 -16.60 -7.66 -3.58
C CYS A 132 -16.34 -7.47 -2.08
N PHE A 133 -15.18 -6.90 -1.74
CA PHE A 133 -14.77 -6.68 -0.35
C PHE A 133 -15.27 -5.34 0.18
N PRO A 134 -15.91 -5.31 1.36
CA PRO A 134 -16.24 -4.04 2.00
C PRO A 134 -14.96 -3.40 2.53
N LEU A 135 -14.69 -2.17 2.09
CA LEU A 135 -13.65 -1.32 2.66
C LEU A 135 -14.31 -0.08 3.26
N ASP A 136 -13.89 0.30 4.46
CA ASP A 136 -14.29 1.58 5.02
C ASP A 136 -13.67 2.69 4.14
N GLY A 137 -14.52 3.56 3.60
CA GLY A 137 -14.07 4.70 2.79
C GLY A 137 -13.41 5.78 3.65
N GLY A 138 -12.86 6.80 3.00
CA GLY A 138 -12.33 7.98 3.72
C GLY A 138 -10.96 7.79 4.39
N PHE A 139 -10.20 6.75 4.00
CA PHE A 139 -8.81 6.64 4.39
C PHE A 139 -8.01 7.83 3.83
N ASN A 140 -7.13 8.40 4.66
CA ASN A 140 -6.24 9.49 4.29
C ASN A 140 -4.81 9.01 4.04
N PHE A 141 -4.54 7.73 4.30
CA PHE A 141 -3.23 7.13 4.20
C PHE A 141 -3.32 5.75 3.56
N ILE A 142 -2.36 5.44 2.70
CA ILE A 142 -2.03 4.08 2.27
C ILE A 142 -0.70 3.74 2.90
N THR A 143 -0.60 2.55 3.51
CA THR A 143 0.63 2.10 4.15
C THR A 143 1.17 0.83 3.55
N ILE A 144 2.49 0.71 3.55
CA ILE A 144 3.25 -0.43 3.05
C ILE A 144 4.38 -0.79 4.01
N THR A 145 4.75 -2.06 4.06
CA THR A 145 5.89 -2.52 4.86
C THR A 145 7.22 -2.22 4.17
N PRO A 146 8.32 -2.05 4.94
CA PRO A 146 9.62 -1.67 4.40
C PRO A 146 10.31 -2.77 3.56
N ASP A 147 9.76 -3.98 3.48
CA ASP A 147 10.20 -5.02 2.56
C ASP A 147 9.72 -4.80 1.11
N ILE A 148 8.82 -3.84 0.89
CA ILE A 148 8.35 -3.41 -0.44
C ILE A 148 9.30 -2.30 -0.95
N ALA A 149 9.83 -2.47 -2.17
CA ALA A 149 10.74 -1.55 -2.85
C ALA A 149 10.04 -0.62 -3.86
N SER A 150 8.91 -1.03 -4.42
CA SER A 150 8.02 -0.12 -5.13
C SER A 150 6.59 -0.65 -5.12
N VAL A 151 5.62 0.25 -5.25
CA VAL A 151 4.21 -0.10 -5.40
C VAL A 151 3.51 0.88 -6.35
N ASN A 152 2.62 0.34 -7.18
CA ASN A 152 1.70 1.06 -8.03
C ASN A 152 0.29 0.52 -7.76
N ILE A 153 -0.58 1.37 -7.21
CA ILE A 153 -1.97 1.03 -6.90
C ILE A 153 -2.88 1.88 -7.77
N ARG A 154 -3.67 1.23 -8.62
CA ARG A 154 -4.64 1.87 -9.50
C ARG A 154 -6.04 1.55 -9.00
N PHE A 155 -6.86 2.57 -8.87
CA PHE A 155 -8.27 2.47 -8.50
C PHE A 155 -9.11 2.81 -9.72
N LEU A 156 -9.90 1.86 -10.21
CA LEU A 156 -10.75 2.02 -11.38
C LEU A 156 -12.23 1.94 -10.97
N ASP A 157 -13.10 2.72 -11.60
CA ASP A 157 -14.54 2.58 -11.41
C ASP A 157 -15.00 1.21 -11.90
N TYR A 158 -15.77 0.48 -11.09
CA TYR A 158 -16.18 -0.87 -11.43
C TYR A 158 -17.07 -0.96 -12.69
N ASN A 159 -17.84 0.08 -13.02
CA ASN A 159 -18.76 0.04 -14.15
C ASN A 159 -18.14 0.57 -15.43
N THR A 160 -17.33 1.63 -15.34
CA THR A 160 -16.75 2.27 -16.53
C THR A 160 -15.31 1.84 -16.81
N GLU A 161 -14.64 1.21 -15.84
CA GLU A 161 -13.20 0.92 -15.85
C GLU A 161 -12.31 2.18 -15.99
N ASP A 162 -12.89 3.38 -15.83
CA ASP A 162 -12.13 4.62 -15.83
C ASP A 162 -11.26 4.71 -14.59
N GLU A 163 -10.02 5.17 -14.77
CA GLU A 163 -9.08 5.37 -13.67
C GLU A 163 -9.52 6.55 -12.79
N ILE A 164 -9.78 6.27 -11.51
CA ILE A 164 -10.17 7.24 -10.49
C ILE A 164 -8.93 7.87 -9.87
N GLU A 165 -7.96 7.04 -9.48
CA GLU A 165 -6.71 7.46 -8.85
C GLU A 165 -5.62 6.42 -9.10
N THR A 166 -4.39 6.89 -9.25
CA THR A 166 -3.19 6.06 -9.30
C THR A 166 -2.20 6.56 -8.27
N VAL A 167 -1.73 5.64 -7.43
CA VAL A 167 -0.79 5.87 -6.35
C VAL A 167 0.49 5.12 -6.67
N MET A 168 1.52 5.85 -7.10
CA MET A 168 2.84 5.30 -7.43
C MET A 168 3.87 5.73 -6.40
N PHE A 169 4.66 4.77 -5.91
CA PHE A 169 5.71 5.04 -4.94
C PHE A 169 7.02 4.34 -5.27
N ASN A 170 8.07 5.16 -5.31
CA ASN A 170 9.43 4.76 -5.70
C ASN A 170 10.48 5.22 -4.67
N ASN A 171 10.11 6.04 -3.67
CA ASN A 171 11.00 6.57 -2.64
C ASN A 171 10.30 6.55 -1.27
N PHE A 172 10.98 6.00 -0.27
CA PHE A 172 10.44 5.72 1.06
C PHE A 172 10.74 6.84 2.06
N SER A 173 9.76 7.20 2.87
CA SER A 173 9.96 7.93 4.13
C SER A 173 9.40 7.08 5.26
N PRO A 174 10.21 6.20 5.87
CA PRO A 174 9.76 5.33 6.93
C PRO A 174 9.31 6.16 8.14
N SER A 175 8.16 5.81 8.71
CA SER A 175 7.74 6.38 9.98
C SER A 175 8.43 5.65 11.13
N GLU A 176 9.22 6.39 11.92
CA GLU A 176 9.85 5.86 13.14
C GLU A 176 8.81 5.35 14.15
N ASN A 177 7.59 5.90 14.12
CA ASN A 177 6.50 5.52 15.03
C ASN A 177 5.78 4.22 14.62
N TYR A 178 6.05 3.66 13.43
CA TYR A 178 5.33 2.52 12.87
C TYR A 178 6.27 1.43 12.35
N ASN A 179 7.36 1.13 13.06
CA ASN A 179 8.29 0.05 12.73
C ASN A 179 8.78 0.07 11.26
N GLY A 180 9.03 1.26 10.72
CA GLY A 180 9.52 1.41 9.34
C GLY A 180 8.43 1.34 8.27
N VAL A 181 7.15 1.27 8.64
CA VAL A 181 6.05 1.40 7.69
C VAL A 181 6.06 2.77 7.03
N VAL A 182 5.84 2.75 5.71
CA VAL A 182 5.82 3.93 4.86
C VAL A 182 4.38 4.29 4.58
N SER A 183 4.05 5.58 4.76
CA SER A 183 2.71 6.12 4.61
C SER A 183 2.65 7.08 3.43
N ILE A 184 1.52 7.04 2.74
CA ILE A 184 1.24 7.78 1.51
C ILE A 184 -0.11 8.45 1.68
N GLN A 185 -0.26 9.73 1.38
CA GLN A 185 -1.57 10.36 1.39
C GLN A 185 -2.24 10.26 0.01
N PRO A 186 -3.28 9.43 -0.20
CA PRO A 186 -4.13 9.52 -1.39
C PRO A 186 -4.84 10.88 -1.43
N GLY A 187 -4.92 11.46 -2.62
CA GLY A 187 -5.48 12.80 -2.82
C GLY A 187 -6.97 12.80 -3.13
N SER A 188 -7.47 11.79 -3.86
CA SER A 188 -8.81 11.78 -4.46
C SER A 188 -9.76 10.75 -3.83
N LEU A 189 -9.25 9.72 -3.16
CA LEU A 189 -10.05 8.64 -2.55
C LEU A 189 -10.74 9.01 -1.24
N ASN A 190 -10.33 10.09 -0.55
CA ASN A 190 -10.84 10.43 0.78
C ASN A 190 -12.35 10.80 0.81
N LYS A 191 -12.96 10.97 -0.36
CA LYS A 191 -14.41 11.25 -0.52
C LYS A 191 -15.11 10.28 -1.45
N PHE A 192 -14.41 9.27 -1.95
CA PHE A 192 -14.98 8.32 -2.89
C PHE A 192 -15.86 7.31 -2.14
N THR A 193 -17.06 7.09 -2.65
CA THR A 193 -17.96 6.01 -2.23
C THR A 193 -18.45 5.31 -3.48
N GLY A 194 -18.45 3.99 -3.50
CA GLY A 194 -18.71 3.23 -4.72
C GLY A 194 -17.89 1.95 -4.80
N GLN A 195 -18.16 1.18 -5.84
CA GLN A 195 -17.42 -0.05 -6.12
C GLN A 195 -16.27 0.25 -7.07
N VAL A 196 -15.09 -0.28 -6.76
CA VAL A 196 -13.85 -0.11 -7.52
C VAL A 196 -13.22 -1.45 -7.84
N ILE A 197 -12.41 -1.44 -8.89
CA ILE A 197 -11.38 -2.46 -9.16
C ILE A 197 -10.05 -1.85 -8.67
N ILE A 198 -9.41 -2.49 -7.70
CA ILE A 198 -8.09 -2.09 -7.20
C ILE A 198 -7.08 -3.03 -7.84
N ILE A 199 -6.17 -2.47 -8.64
CA ILE A 199 -5.06 -3.18 -9.25
C ILE A 199 -3.79 -2.76 -8.51
N VAL A 200 -3.06 -3.73 -7.98
CA VAL A 200 -1.81 -3.50 -7.25
C VAL A 200 -0.69 -4.20 -8.00
N GLU A 201 0.37 -3.45 -8.30
CA GLU A 201 1.64 -3.96 -8.78
C GLU A 201 2.69 -3.58 -7.74
N ARG A 202 3.41 -4.56 -7.22
CA ARG A 202 4.44 -4.33 -6.20
C ARG A 202 5.71 -5.08 -6.52
N GLU A 203 6.83 -4.54 -6.08
CA GLU A 203 8.15 -5.16 -6.12
C GLU A 203 8.75 -5.11 -4.72
N ASN A 204 9.29 -6.22 -4.22
CA ASN A 204 9.98 -6.25 -2.95
C ASN A 204 11.46 -5.84 -3.07
N VAL A 205 12.13 -5.63 -1.94
CA VAL A 205 13.57 -5.28 -1.89
C VAL A 205 14.51 -6.32 -2.53
N ASN A 206 14.02 -7.53 -2.77
CA ASN A 206 14.75 -8.60 -3.46
C ASN A 206 14.44 -8.66 -4.97
N GLY A 207 13.62 -7.76 -5.50
CA GLY A 207 13.22 -7.70 -6.91
C GLY A 207 12.10 -8.68 -7.31
N ALA A 208 11.47 -9.36 -6.34
CA ALA A 208 10.32 -10.21 -6.64
C ALA A 208 9.08 -9.34 -6.81
N THR A 209 8.34 -9.58 -7.89
CA THR A 209 7.15 -8.82 -8.25
C THR A 209 5.86 -9.59 -7.98
N ALA A 210 4.80 -8.87 -7.66
CA ALA A 210 3.44 -9.39 -7.61
C ALA A 210 2.48 -8.39 -8.24
N SER A 211 1.54 -8.89 -9.04
CA SER A 211 0.45 -8.10 -9.60
C SER A 211 -0.87 -8.81 -9.29
N TYR A 212 -1.81 -8.09 -8.68
CA TYR A 212 -3.10 -8.64 -8.31
C TYR A 212 -4.22 -7.61 -8.46
N SER A 213 -5.45 -8.10 -8.56
CA SER A 213 -6.65 -7.29 -8.70
C SER A 213 -7.71 -7.76 -7.72
N LEU A 214 -8.40 -6.80 -7.09
CA LEU A 214 -9.52 -7.08 -6.22
C LEU A 214 -10.69 -6.13 -6.49
N ASN A 215 -11.90 -6.64 -6.34
CA ASN A 215 -13.10 -5.82 -6.34
C ASN A 215 -13.41 -5.40 -4.91
N ALA A 216 -13.52 -4.11 -4.67
CA ALA A 216 -13.85 -3.56 -3.37
C ALA A 216 -14.96 -2.53 -3.47
N ARG A 217 -15.68 -2.28 -2.37
CA ARG A 217 -16.64 -1.19 -2.26
C ARG A 217 -16.28 -0.31 -1.07
N PHE A 218 -16.08 0.96 -1.35
CA PHE A 218 -15.95 2.01 -0.35
C PHE A 218 -17.33 2.49 0.09
N TYR A 219 -17.56 2.45 1.40
CA TYR A 219 -18.80 2.89 2.07
C TYR A 219 -18.64 4.27 2.72
#